data_AF-A0A2E3BZN4-F1
#
_entry.id   AF-A0A2E3BZN4-F1
#
_cell.length_a   1.000
_cell.length_b   1.000
_cell.length_c   1.000
_cell.angle_alpha   90.00
_cell.angle_beta   90.00
_cell.angle_gamma   90.00
#
_symmetry.space_group_name_H-M   'P 1'
#
loop_
_entity.id
_entity.type
_entity.pdbx_description
1 polymer ?
#
loop_
_entity_poly.entity_id
_entity_poly.type
_entity_poly.pdbx_seq_one_letter_code
_entity_poly.pdbx_strand_id
1 'polypeptide(L)'
;MDKKFFTEDDVKNTKDGYVMTEQEMEQMYSRGADFNPNDLPDVDTLVEKIATIMEFITTDSMLTLKKENEDDYKIKAMKQFPEFSDRYYSIFQKVINGDDITPLCRMLEMLQKVKKGNISIDNAEEIVGNELEKEFLHPVLSKKQIDDLQVAKKQLKHKMK
;
A
#
# COMPACT_ATOMS: atom_id res chain seq x y z
N MET A 1 10.91 37.88 24.17
CA MET A 1 9.88 36.88 23.82
C MET A 1 10.36 35.54 24.34
N ASP A 2 9.94 35.18 25.54
CA ASP A 2 10.35 33.93 26.18
C ASP A 2 9.63 32.74 25.54
N LYS A 3 10.41 31.80 25.03
CA LYS A 3 9.90 30.51 24.55
C LYS A 3 9.54 29.68 25.78
N LYS A 4 8.25 29.49 26.04
CA LYS A 4 7.79 28.47 26.99
C LYS A 4 8.10 27.09 26.43
N PHE A 5 8.95 26.34 27.13
CA PHE A 5 9.15 24.92 26.91
C PHE A 5 8.00 24.17 27.61
N PHE A 6 7.32 23.29 26.88
CA PHE A 6 6.38 22.35 27.46
C PHE A 6 7.17 21.27 28.22
N THR A 7 6.83 21.10 29.48
CA THR A 7 7.40 20.09 30.39
C THR A 7 6.56 18.81 30.36
N GLU A 8 7.12 17.68 30.80
CA GLU A 8 6.38 16.40 30.91
C GLU A 8 5.14 16.50 31.82
N ASP A 9 5.12 17.46 32.73
CA ASP A 9 3.98 17.72 33.60
C ASP A 9 2.84 18.47 32.90
N ASP A 10 3.11 19.17 31.80
CA ASP A 10 2.09 19.86 31.00
C ASP A 10 1.24 18.88 30.16
N VAL A 11 1.78 17.69 29.84
CA VAL A 11 1.08 16.66 29.06
C VAL A 11 0.14 15.82 29.92
N LYS A 12 0.39 15.71 31.23
CA LYS A 12 -0.43 14.91 32.16
C LYS A 12 -1.74 15.57 32.57
N ASN A 13 -1.96 16.84 32.21
CA ASN A 13 -3.10 17.64 32.68
C ASN A 13 -4.11 18.03 31.58
N THR A 14 -3.97 17.49 30.37
CA THR A 14 -5.03 17.58 29.36
C THR A 14 -6.10 16.54 29.65
N LYS A 15 -7.26 16.99 30.15
CA LYS A 15 -8.42 16.14 30.49
C LYS A 15 -9.01 15.33 29.33
N ASP A 16 -8.51 15.51 28.11
CA ASP A 16 -8.94 14.82 26.89
C ASP A 16 -7.80 14.10 26.15
N GLY A 17 -6.60 14.01 26.75
CA GLY A 17 -5.49 13.24 26.19
C GLY A 17 -5.64 11.76 26.53
N TYR A 18 -6.20 10.97 25.62
CA TYR A 18 -6.14 9.50 25.75
C TYR A 18 -4.68 9.05 25.67
N VAL A 19 -4.11 8.74 26.83
CA VAL A 19 -2.80 8.10 26.95
C VAL A 19 -3.05 6.60 26.84
N MET A 20 -2.71 6.06 25.67
CA MET A 20 -2.82 4.62 25.38
C MET A 20 -2.00 3.85 26.42
N THR A 21 -2.63 2.89 27.09
CA THR A 21 -1.97 2.09 28.12
C THR A 21 -0.93 1.16 27.50
N GLU A 22 0.02 0.70 28.31
CA GLU A 22 1.06 -0.25 27.89
C GLU A 22 0.44 -1.55 27.33
N GLN A 23 -0.68 -1.99 27.90
CA GLN A 23 -1.47 -3.13 27.40
C GLN A 23 -2.18 -2.84 26.07
N GLU A 24 -2.70 -1.64 25.86
CA GLU A 24 -3.32 -1.25 24.58
C GLU A 24 -2.26 -1.08 23.48
N MET A 25 -1.07 -0.58 23.84
CA MET A 25 0.10 -0.60 22.95
C MET A 25 0.49 -2.04 22.62
N GLU A 26 0.65 -2.93 23.61
CA GLU A 26 0.98 -4.34 23.39
C GLU A 26 -0.07 -5.08 22.56
N GLN A 27 -1.36 -4.76 22.71
CA GLN A 27 -2.43 -5.30 21.85
C GLN A 27 -2.36 -4.74 20.42
N MET A 28 -2.00 -3.46 20.27
CA MET A 28 -1.78 -2.84 18.97
C MET A 28 -0.54 -3.41 18.26
N TYR A 29 0.51 -3.78 19.01
CA TYR A 29 1.72 -4.45 18.53
C TYR A 29 1.52 -5.97 18.34
N SER A 30 0.59 -6.58 19.07
CA SER A 30 0.21 -7.99 18.93
C SER A 30 -0.69 -8.25 17.72
N ARG A 31 -1.01 -7.23 16.90
CA ARG A 31 -1.63 -7.45 15.58
C ARG A 31 -0.80 -8.32 14.63
N GLY A 32 0.48 -8.54 14.91
CA GLY A 32 1.30 -9.56 14.22
C GLY A 32 0.93 -11.01 14.57
N ALA A 33 0.14 -11.25 15.62
CA ALA A 33 -0.17 -12.60 16.13
C ALA A 33 -1.34 -13.30 15.39
N ASP A 34 -2.16 -12.57 14.65
CA ASP A 34 -3.34 -13.11 13.94
C ASP A 34 -3.18 -13.16 12.41
N PHE A 35 -1.96 -12.96 11.89
CA PHE A 35 -1.74 -13.09 10.45
C PHE A 35 -1.82 -14.56 10.03
N ASN A 36 -2.95 -14.95 9.44
CA ASN A 36 -3.10 -16.25 8.79
C ASN A 36 -2.85 -16.10 7.28
N PRO A 37 -1.81 -16.72 6.72
CA PRO A 37 -1.53 -16.68 5.28
C PRO A 37 -2.68 -17.17 4.40
N ASN A 38 -3.62 -17.95 4.94
CA ASN A 38 -4.80 -18.42 4.22
C ASN A 38 -5.87 -17.33 4.01
N ASP A 39 -5.81 -16.24 4.78
CA ASP A 39 -6.70 -15.09 4.61
C ASP A 39 -6.23 -14.18 3.46
N LEU A 40 -5.03 -14.41 2.94
CA LEU A 40 -4.54 -13.69 1.77
C LEU A 40 -5.37 -14.01 0.54
N PRO A 41 -5.61 -13.02 -0.34
CA PRO A 41 -6.30 -13.26 -1.60
C PRO A 41 -5.54 -14.30 -2.43
N ASP A 42 -6.28 -14.99 -3.30
CA ASP A 42 -5.66 -15.81 -4.33
C ASP A 42 -4.94 -14.93 -5.34
N VAL A 43 -3.63 -14.76 -5.13
CA VAL A 43 -2.77 -13.90 -5.93
C VAL A 43 -2.73 -14.37 -7.38
N ASP A 44 -2.68 -15.68 -7.63
CA ASP A 44 -2.56 -16.23 -8.99
C ASP A 44 -3.85 -15.93 -9.77
N THR A 45 -5.01 -16.19 -9.15
CA THR A 45 -6.32 -15.83 -9.72
C THR A 45 -6.44 -14.31 -9.95
N LEU A 46 -5.92 -13.49 -9.04
CA LEU A 46 -6.00 -12.03 -9.17
C LEU A 46 -5.16 -11.51 -10.33
N VAL A 47 -3.94 -12.03 -10.49
CA VAL A 47 -3.04 -11.69 -11.61
C VAL A 47 -3.64 -12.11 -12.94
N GLU A 48 -4.20 -13.32 -13.03
CA GLU A 48 -4.91 -13.79 -14.23
C GLU A 48 -6.06 -12.86 -14.60
N LYS A 49 -6.89 -12.47 -13.63
CA LYS A 49 -8.00 -11.52 -13.88
C LYS A 49 -7.50 -10.16 -14.38
N ILE A 50 -6.42 -9.62 -13.79
CA ILE A 50 -5.81 -8.37 -14.25
C ILE A 50 -5.32 -8.51 -15.70
N ALA A 51 -4.63 -9.61 -16.03
CA ALA A 51 -4.16 -9.88 -17.39
C ALA A 51 -5.32 -9.95 -18.39
N THR A 52 -6.40 -10.67 -18.07
CA THR A 52 -7.59 -10.73 -18.93
C THR A 52 -8.24 -9.36 -19.13
N ILE A 53 -8.30 -8.52 -18.10
CA ILE A 53 -8.80 -7.13 -18.24
C ILE A 53 -7.90 -6.34 -19.19
N MET A 54 -6.57 -6.44 -19.03
CA MET A 54 -5.61 -5.76 -19.89
C MET A 54 -5.73 -6.21 -21.36
N GLU A 55 -5.85 -7.51 -21.61
CA GLU A 55 -6.08 -8.06 -22.96
C GLU A 55 -7.37 -7.52 -23.57
N PHE A 56 -8.46 -7.45 -22.78
CA PHE A 56 -9.73 -6.92 -23.27
C PHE A 56 -9.65 -5.43 -23.63
N ILE A 57 -9.10 -4.59 -22.75
CA ILE A 57 -9.03 -3.13 -22.99
C ILE A 57 -8.03 -2.73 -24.07
N THR A 58 -7.11 -3.63 -24.44
CA THR A 58 -6.12 -3.41 -25.52
C THR A 58 -6.61 -3.88 -26.89
N THR A 59 -7.81 -4.45 -26.99
CA THR A 59 -8.42 -4.77 -28.29
C THR A 59 -8.71 -3.50 -29.11
N ASP A 60 -8.59 -3.58 -30.43
CA ASP A 60 -8.83 -2.44 -31.34
C ASP A 60 -10.20 -1.78 -31.13
N SER A 61 -11.23 -2.59 -30.86
CA SER A 61 -12.57 -2.09 -30.54
C SER A 61 -12.60 -1.25 -29.27
N MET A 62 -11.94 -1.70 -28.20
CA MET A 62 -11.89 -0.96 -26.94
C MET A 62 -10.99 0.28 -27.04
N LEU A 63 -9.88 0.21 -27.78
CA LEU A 63 -9.01 1.36 -28.04
C LEU A 63 -9.71 2.44 -28.87
N THR A 64 -10.52 2.04 -29.86
CA THR A 64 -11.34 2.96 -30.65
C THR A 64 -12.41 3.59 -29.78
N LEU A 65 -13.13 2.78 -29.00
CA LEU A 65 -14.17 3.27 -28.09
C LEU A 65 -13.59 4.23 -27.04
N LYS A 66 -12.41 3.95 -26.48
CA LYS A 66 -11.73 4.85 -25.53
C LYS A 66 -11.46 6.24 -26.12
N LYS A 67 -11.18 6.33 -27.43
CA LYS A 67 -10.94 7.60 -28.13
C LYS A 67 -12.23 8.33 -28.47
N GLU A 68 -13.29 7.59 -28.80
CA GLU A 68 -14.58 8.15 -29.23
C GLU A 68 -15.44 8.59 -28.04
N ASN A 69 -15.52 7.76 -27.00
CA ASN A 69 -16.32 7.99 -25.81
C ASN A 69 -15.73 7.25 -24.60
N GLU A 70 -15.05 8.00 -23.73
CA GLU A 70 -14.41 7.45 -22.52
C GLU A 70 -15.42 6.87 -21.52
N ASP A 71 -16.61 7.47 -21.39
CA ASP A 71 -17.64 7.00 -20.45
C ASP A 71 -18.21 5.65 -20.90
N ASP A 72 -18.51 5.50 -22.20
CA ASP A 72 -18.97 4.23 -22.76
C ASP A 72 -17.88 3.15 -22.66
N TYR A 73 -16.61 3.51 -22.86
CA TYR A 73 -15.48 2.62 -22.63
C TYR A 73 -15.45 2.09 -21.19
N LYS A 74 -15.56 2.98 -20.19
CA LYS A 74 -15.58 2.60 -18.76
C LYS A 74 -16.78 1.72 -18.43
N ILE A 75 -17.98 2.11 -18.87
CA ILE A 75 -19.20 1.33 -18.66
C ILE A 75 -19.08 -0.06 -19.28
N LYS A 76 -18.56 -0.16 -20.51
CA LYS A 76 -18.37 -1.44 -21.20
C LYS A 76 -17.36 -2.33 -20.48
N ALA A 77 -16.25 -1.76 -20.00
CA ALA A 77 -15.27 -2.49 -19.21
C ALA A 77 -15.88 -3.00 -17.88
N MET A 78 -16.62 -2.17 -17.15
CA MET A 78 -17.27 -2.58 -15.89
C MET A 78 -18.30 -3.69 -16.12
N LYS A 79 -19.10 -3.60 -17.19
CA LYS A 79 -20.08 -4.64 -17.55
C LYS A 79 -19.43 -5.97 -17.92
N GLN A 80 -18.21 -5.95 -18.47
CA GLN A 80 -17.48 -7.16 -18.83
C GLN A 80 -16.88 -7.86 -17.60
N PHE A 81 -16.52 -7.11 -16.56
CA PHE A 81 -15.85 -7.63 -15.36
C PHE A 81 -16.53 -7.20 -14.05
N PRO A 82 -17.85 -7.44 -13.89
CA PRO A 82 -18.64 -6.85 -12.80
C PRO A 82 -18.13 -7.26 -11.42
N GLU A 83 -17.84 -8.56 -11.22
CA GLU A 83 -17.35 -9.05 -9.92
C GLU A 83 -16.00 -8.44 -9.54
N PHE A 84 -15.12 -8.23 -10.51
CA PHE A 84 -13.80 -7.65 -10.26
C PHE A 84 -13.90 -6.15 -10.03
N SER A 85 -14.70 -5.43 -10.84
CA SER A 85 -14.91 -4.00 -10.66
C SER A 85 -15.58 -3.67 -9.33
N ASP A 86 -16.47 -4.54 -8.85
CA ASP A 86 -17.17 -4.33 -7.58
C ASP A 86 -16.24 -4.62 -6.39
N ARG A 87 -15.52 -5.75 -6.43
CA ARG A 87 -14.66 -6.17 -5.32
C ARG A 87 -13.35 -5.38 -5.23
N TYR A 88 -12.78 -4.98 -6.36
CA TYR A 88 -11.45 -4.36 -6.46
C TYR A 88 -11.50 -3.06 -7.26
N TYR A 89 -12.51 -2.22 -7.01
CA TYR A 89 -12.77 -0.99 -7.77
C TYR A 89 -11.53 -0.13 -8.04
N SER A 90 -10.72 0.15 -7.02
CA SER A 90 -9.53 0.99 -7.17
C SER A 90 -8.46 0.37 -8.07
N ILE A 91 -8.27 -0.95 -7.99
CA ILE A 91 -7.34 -1.67 -8.88
C ILE A 91 -7.90 -1.67 -10.30
N PHE A 92 -9.19 -1.95 -10.45
CA PHE A 92 -9.88 -1.94 -11.73
C PHE A 92 -9.73 -0.59 -12.45
N GLN A 93 -9.97 0.52 -11.74
CA GLN A 93 -9.79 1.87 -12.28
C GLN A 93 -8.37 2.12 -12.78
N LYS A 94 -7.35 1.72 -12.01
CA LYS A 94 -5.95 1.86 -12.43
C LYS A 94 -5.66 1.13 -13.73
N VAL A 95 -6.13 -0.12 -13.83
CA VAL A 95 -5.93 -0.95 -15.02
C VAL A 95 -6.60 -0.33 -16.26
N ILE A 96 -7.88 0.06 -16.17
CA ILE A 96 -8.60 0.59 -17.34
C ILE A 96 -8.14 2.00 -17.75
N ASN A 97 -7.62 2.79 -16.81
CA ASN A 97 -7.05 4.10 -17.11
C ASN A 97 -5.71 3.97 -17.84
N GLY A 98 -5.00 2.85 -17.66
CA GLY A 98 -3.65 2.65 -18.15
C GLY A 98 -2.60 3.26 -17.22
N ASP A 99 -2.93 3.37 -15.93
CA ASP A 99 -1.98 3.78 -14.90
C ASP A 99 -0.85 2.75 -14.80
N ASP A 100 0.32 3.19 -14.32
CA ASP A 100 1.38 2.25 -13.97
C ASP A 100 0.94 1.37 -12.79
N ILE A 101 0.84 0.06 -13.05
CA ILE A 101 0.49 -0.96 -12.06
C ILE A 101 1.72 -1.72 -11.55
N THR A 102 2.94 -1.31 -11.90
CA THR A 102 4.18 -1.93 -11.43
C THR A 102 4.22 -2.05 -9.89
N PRO A 103 3.85 -1.03 -9.10
CA PRO A 103 3.78 -1.15 -7.64
C PRO A 103 2.81 -2.24 -7.18
N LEU A 104 1.65 -2.37 -7.84
CA LEU A 104 0.69 -3.42 -7.55
C LEU A 104 1.26 -4.80 -7.83
N CYS A 105 1.90 -5.00 -8.99
CA CYS A 105 2.55 -6.26 -9.34
C CYS A 105 3.60 -6.65 -8.30
N ARG A 106 4.39 -5.69 -7.79
CA ARG A 106 5.38 -5.94 -6.72
C ARG A 106 4.73 -6.36 -5.40
N MET A 107 3.66 -5.69 -5.00
CA MET A 107 2.90 -6.08 -3.81
C MET A 107 2.34 -7.50 -3.94
N LEU A 108 1.76 -7.84 -5.10
CA LEU A 108 1.24 -9.18 -5.37
C LEU A 108 2.33 -10.24 -5.35
N GLU A 109 3.50 -9.96 -5.94
CA GLU A 109 4.67 -10.85 -5.89
C GLU A 109 5.10 -11.13 -4.43
N MET A 110 5.14 -10.08 -3.59
CA MET A 110 5.49 -10.23 -2.19
C MET A 110 4.46 -11.06 -1.42
N LEU A 111 3.16 -10.82 -1.63
CA LEU A 111 2.09 -11.63 -1.03
C LEU A 111 2.19 -13.09 -1.43
N GLN A 112 2.57 -13.39 -2.68
CA GLN A 112 2.79 -14.76 -3.13
C GLN A 112 3.94 -15.43 -2.37
N LYS A 113 5.04 -14.70 -2.10
CA LYS A 113 6.17 -15.21 -1.29
C LYS A 113 5.77 -15.44 0.17
N VAL A 114 4.94 -14.57 0.73
CA VAL A 114 4.39 -14.75 2.09
C VAL A 114 3.48 -15.97 2.16
N LYS A 115 2.55 -16.14 1.20
CA LYS A 115 1.65 -17.30 1.14
C LYS A 115 2.40 -18.63 1.02
N LYS A 116 3.56 -18.64 0.33
CA LYS A 116 4.45 -19.81 0.21
C LYS A 116 5.32 -20.05 1.46
N GLY A 117 5.28 -19.17 2.46
CA GLY A 117 6.11 -19.24 3.65
C GLY A 117 7.59 -18.87 3.42
N ASN A 118 7.92 -18.27 2.27
CA ASN A 118 9.30 -17.92 1.93
C ASN A 118 9.81 -16.70 2.70
N ILE A 119 8.92 -15.76 3.03
CA ILE A 119 9.20 -14.54 3.78
C ILE A 119 8.04 -14.25 4.76
N SER A 120 8.31 -13.55 5.86
CA SER A 120 7.26 -13.02 6.73
C SER A 120 6.57 -11.82 6.08
N ILE A 121 5.35 -11.51 6.55
CA ILE A 121 4.62 -10.31 6.11
C ILE A 121 5.42 -9.03 6.41
N ASP A 122 6.04 -8.93 7.60
CA ASP A 122 6.88 -7.78 7.97
C ASP A 122 8.06 -7.58 7.01
N ASN A 123 8.72 -8.66 6.60
CA ASN A 123 9.81 -8.59 5.63
C ASN A 123 9.29 -8.16 4.26
N ALA A 124 8.10 -8.64 3.88
CA ALA A 124 7.44 -8.26 2.64
C ALA A 124 7.12 -6.76 2.62
N GLU A 125 6.54 -6.24 3.70
CA GLU A 125 6.24 -4.81 3.89
C GLU A 125 7.51 -3.95 3.86
N GLU A 126 8.59 -4.39 4.53
CA GLU A 126 9.87 -3.68 4.51
C GLU A 126 10.45 -3.63 3.09
N ILE A 127 10.39 -4.72 2.33
CA ILE A 127 10.88 -4.75 0.95
C ILE A 127 10.10 -3.76 0.08
N VAL A 128 8.76 -3.86 0.06
CA VAL A 128 7.91 -2.98 -0.75
C VAL A 128 8.11 -1.52 -0.33
N GLY A 129 8.11 -1.24 0.97
CA GLY A 129 8.28 0.12 1.48
C GLY A 129 9.60 0.76 1.05
N ASN A 130 10.70 0.00 1.06
CA ASN A 130 12.01 0.47 0.62
C ASN A 130 12.08 0.68 -0.91
N GLU A 131 11.33 -0.11 -1.69
CA GLU A 131 11.22 0.08 -3.15
C GLU A 131 10.45 1.37 -3.48
N LEU A 132 9.28 1.56 -2.85
CA LEU A 132 8.47 2.76 -3.05
C LEU A 132 9.19 4.04 -2.59
N GLU A 133 9.96 3.98 -1.51
CA GLU A 133 10.79 5.11 -1.08
C GLU A 133 11.82 5.51 -2.15
N LYS A 134 12.50 4.52 -2.75
CA LYS A 134 13.48 4.79 -3.81
C LYS A 134 12.84 5.36 -5.05
N GLU A 135 11.65 4.89 -5.40
CA GLU A 135 10.95 5.30 -6.61
C GLU A 135 10.31 6.68 -6.49
N PHE A 136 9.67 6.98 -5.35
CA PHE A 136 8.85 8.19 -5.21
C PHE A 136 9.48 9.28 -4.35
N LEU A 137 10.32 8.94 -3.36
CA LEU A 137 10.91 9.93 -2.44
C LEU A 137 12.30 10.38 -2.89
N HIS A 138 13.18 9.44 -3.25
CA HIS A 138 14.56 9.78 -3.59
C HIS A 138 14.73 10.74 -4.79
N PRO A 139 13.89 10.71 -5.85
CA PRO A 139 14.02 11.67 -6.95
C PRO A 139 13.70 13.11 -6.54
N VAL A 140 12.90 13.29 -5.48
CA VAL A 140 12.42 14.60 -5.01
C VAL A 140 13.30 15.15 -3.89
N LEU A 141 13.97 14.27 -3.13
CA LEU A 141 14.75 14.64 -1.96
C LEU A 141 16.22 14.89 -2.30
N SER A 142 16.79 15.89 -1.65
CA SER A 142 18.25 16.11 -1.68
C SER A 142 18.97 14.99 -0.92
N LYS A 143 20.25 14.76 -1.28
CA LYS A 143 21.11 13.78 -0.60
C LYS A 143 21.10 13.95 0.93
N LYS A 144 21.14 15.19 1.41
CA LYS A 144 21.07 15.49 2.85
C LYS A 144 19.75 15.03 3.48
N GLN A 145 18.62 15.25 2.81
CA GLN A 145 17.31 14.81 3.31
C GLN A 145 17.18 13.29 3.33
N ILE A 146 17.79 12.59 2.37
CA ILE A 146 17.86 11.13 2.35
C ILE A 146 18.71 10.62 3.53
N ASP A 147 19.88 11.24 3.77
CA ASP A 147 20.76 10.88 4.88
C ASP A 147 20.06 11.10 6.23
N ASP A 148 19.36 12.23 6.40
CA ASP A 148 18.60 12.55 7.62
C ASP A 148 17.46 11.54 7.86
N LEU A 149 16.74 11.12 6.81
CA LEU A 149 15.70 10.08 6.89
C LEU A 149 16.26 8.71 7.32
N GLN A 150 17.42 8.31 6.78
CA GLN A 150 18.07 7.06 7.16
C GLN A 150 18.49 7.05 8.63
N VAL A 151 19.01 8.19 9.12
CA VAL A 151 19.36 8.36 10.54
C VAL A 151 18.11 8.27 11.42
N ALA A 152 17.01 8.94 11.04
CA ALA A 152 15.75 8.90 11.78
C ALA A 152 15.16 7.48 11.84
N LYS A 153 15.14 6.75 10.72
CA LYS A 153 14.69 5.34 10.67
C LYS A 153 15.51 4.44 11.58
N LYS A 154 16.83 4.62 11.61
CA LYS A 154 17.73 3.83 12.48
C LYS A 154 17.45 4.09 13.96
N GLN A 155 17.18 5.34 14.33
CA GLN A 155 16.83 5.71 15.71
C GLN A 155 15.46 5.15 16.13
N LEU A 156 14.47 5.15 15.24
CA LEU A 156 13.16 4.53 15.47
C LEU A 156 13.29 3.02 15.69
N LYS A 157 13.99 2.30 14.81
CA LYS A 157 14.24 0.85 14.97
C LYS A 157 14.96 0.50 16.27
N HIS A 158 15.78 1.40 16.82
CA HIS A 158 16.50 1.17 18.07
C HIS A 158 15.65 1.46 19.32
N LYS A 159 14.63 2.32 19.21
CA LYS A 159 13.65 2.56 20.27
C LYS A 159 12.55 1.50 20.34
N MET A 160 12.43 0.68 19.30
CA MET A 160 11.41 -0.37 19.15
C MET A 160 11.92 -1.77 19.51
N LYS A 161 13.18 -1.88 19.96
CA LYS A 161 13.76 -3.11 20.54
C LYS A 161 13.96 -2.92 22.02
#